data_AF-A0A6L8KTG4-F1
#
_entry.id   AF-A0A6L8KTG4-F1
#
_cell.length_a   1.000
_cell.length_b   1.000
_cell.length_c   1.000
_cell.angle_alpha   90.00
_cell.angle_beta   90.00
_cell.angle_gamma   90.00
#
_symmetry.space_group_name_H-M   'P 1'
#
loop_
_entity.id
_entity.type
_entity.pdbx_description
1 polymer ?
#
loop_
_entity_poly.entity_id
_entity_poly.type
_entity_poly.pdbx_seq_one_letter_code
_entity_poly.pdbx_strand_id
1 'polypeptide(L)'
;MFSIPEQFSNATKANFEAQFAIFSTLTNKAFEGVEKFVDLNLTAAKASLEESSATTKQLLSAKDPQEFFSLAAAQAQPSAEKTIAYGRHLATIATSTGAEFSKAAETQIAETNRKVISLVEEVSKNAPAGSENAVALFKSAIGNANAGYEQFTKTAKQAVESLENNLSAAVNQFSAAAAKAAPVKK
;
A
#
# COMPACT_ATOMS: atom_id res chain seq x y z
N MET A 1 5.70 -47.35 -7.62
CA MET A 1 5.07 -47.45 -6.28
C MET A 1 5.25 -46.09 -5.62
N PHE A 2 4.16 -45.35 -5.42
CA PHE A 2 4.18 -44.06 -4.74
C PHE A 2 4.26 -44.30 -3.24
N SER A 3 5.38 -43.97 -2.61
CA SER A 3 5.47 -44.05 -1.16
C SER A 3 4.87 -42.77 -0.57
N ILE A 4 3.78 -42.92 0.17
CA ILE A 4 3.11 -41.84 0.93
C ILE A 4 4.12 -41.01 1.76
N PRO A 5 5.19 -41.58 2.37
CA PRO A 5 6.20 -40.80 3.08
C PRO A 5 6.96 -39.78 2.20
N GLU A 6 7.28 -40.15 0.95
CA GLU A 6 8.04 -39.29 0.04
C GLU A 6 7.18 -38.14 -0.49
N GLN A 7 5.88 -38.38 -0.73
CA GLN A 7 4.94 -37.31 -1.06
C GLN A 7 4.70 -36.36 0.12
N PHE A 8 4.61 -36.87 1.35
CA PHE A 8 4.53 -36.02 2.54
C PHE A 8 5.77 -35.16 2.73
N SER A 9 6.96 -35.72 2.52
CA SER A 9 8.22 -34.99 2.58
C SER A 9 8.28 -33.86 1.53
N ASN A 10 7.94 -34.17 0.28
CA ASN A 10 7.94 -33.20 -0.82
C ASN A 10 6.86 -32.12 -0.63
N ALA A 11 5.66 -32.48 -0.17
CA ALA A 11 4.60 -31.51 0.14
C ALA A 11 4.98 -30.59 1.30
N THR A 12 5.64 -31.13 2.34
CA THR A 12 6.13 -30.33 3.47
C THR A 12 7.22 -29.36 3.02
N LYS A 13 8.17 -29.84 2.21
CA LYS A 13 9.23 -29.00 1.63
C LYS A 13 8.67 -27.87 0.75
N ALA A 14 7.74 -28.20 -0.16
CA ALA A 14 7.10 -27.20 -1.02
C ALA A 14 6.31 -26.14 -0.21
N ASN A 15 5.71 -26.53 0.92
CA ASN A 15 5.06 -25.58 1.83
C ASN A 15 6.06 -24.65 2.51
N PHE A 16 7.21 -25.16 2.96
CA PHE A 16 8.28 -24.32 3.54
C PHE A 16 8.87 -23.36 2.51
N GLU A 17 9.11 -23.82 1.28
CA GLU A 17 9.61 -22.97 0.19
C GLU A 17 8.60 -21.87 -0.15
N ALA A 18 7.30 -22.19 -0.23
CA ALA A 18 6.25 -21.19 -0.45
C ALA A 18 6.18 -20.17 0.69
N GLN A 19 6.22 -20.60 1.95
CA GLN A 19 6.23 -19.69 3.11
C GLN A 19 7.45 -18.77 3.09
N PHE A 20 8.63 -19.31 2.79
CA PHE A 20 9.85 -18.53 2.68
C PHE A 20 9.80 -17.53 1.52
N ALA A 21 9.28 -17.94 0.36
CA ALA A 21 9.12 -17.08 -0.80
C ALA A 21 8.17 -15.90 -0.53
N ILE A 22 7.04 -16.15 0.13
CA ILE A 22 6.11 -15.09 0.56
C ILE A 22 6.81 -14.15 1.53
N PHE A 23 7.45 -14.69 2.57
CA PHE A 23 8.12 -13.87 3.58
C PHE A 23 9.22 -12.99 2.96
N SER A 24 10.02 -13.56 2.05
CA SER A 24 11.05 -12.82 1.32
C SER A 24 10.44 -11.73 0.44
N THR A 25 9.38 -12.05 -0.31
CA THR A 25 8.69 -11.09 -1.18
C THR A 25 8.11 -9.93 -0.37
N LEU A 26 7.38 -10.24 0.71
CA LEU A 26 6.78 -9.22 1.58
C LEU A 26 7.86 -8.38 2.28
N THR A 27 8.96 -9.00 2.72
CA THR A 27 10.09 -8.28 3.31
C THR A 27 10.70 -7.32 2.31
N ASN A 28 10.98 -7.76 1.08
CA ASN A 28 11.50 -6.89 0.03
C ASN A 28 10.54 -5.72 -0.26
N LYS A 29 9.22 -5.97 -0.32
CA LYS A 29 8.22 -4.90 -0.50
C LYS A 29 8.14 -3.93 0.68
N ALA A 30 8.34 -4.41 1.90
CA ALA A 30 8.47 -3.53 3.07
C ALA A 30 9.70 -2.61 2.95
N PHE A 31 10.85 -3.17 2.56
CA PHE A 31 12.07 -2.40 2.35
C PHE A 31 11.91 -1.36 1.23
N GLU A 32 11.30 -1.72 0.09
CA GLU A 32 10.97 -0.76 -0.98
C GLU A 32 10.09 0.40 -0.46
N GLY A 33 9.12 0.11 0.41
CA GLY A 33 8.29 1.14 1.05
C GLY A 33 9.10 2.07 1.96
N VAL A 34 10.02 1.53 2.74
CA VAL A 34 10.94 2.31 3.60
C VAL A 34 11.89 3.16 2.74
N GLU A 35 12.43 2.62 1.66
CA GLU A 35 13.29 3.36 0.72
C GLU A 35 12.54 4.57 0.15
N LYS A 36 11.31 4.38 -0.34
CA LYS A 36 10.47 5.49 -0.83
C LYS A 36 10.17 6.52 0.25
N PHE A 37 9.96 6.10 1.49
CA PHE A 37 9.75 7.01 2.62
C PHE A 37 11.01 7.83 2.94
N VAL A 38 12.18 7.19 2.96
CA VAL A 38 13.46 7.88 3.17
C VAL A 38 13.74 8.86 2.04
N ASP A 39 13.53 8.43 0.79
CA ASP A 39 13.70 9.28 -0.39
C ASP A 39 12.78 10.52 -0.36
N LEU A 40 11.52 10.34 0.07
CA LEU A 40 10.59 11.45 0.28
C LEU A 40 11.14 12.45 1.32
N ASN A 41 11.65 11.97 2.47
CA ASN A 41 12.21 12.84 3.51
C ASN A 41 13.46 13.58 3.02
N LEU A 42 14.36 12.90 2.30
CA LEU A 42 15.54 13.51 1.72
C LEU A 42 15.18 14.57 0.68
N THR A 43 14.20 14.29 -0.18
CA THR A 43 13.69 15.24 -1.17
C THR A 43 13.06 16.45 -0.50
N ALA A 44 12.23 16.26 0.51
CA ALA A 44 11.63 17.34 1.28
C ALA A 44 12.69 18.20 1.99
N ALA A 45 13.71 17.58 2.59
CA ALA A 45 14.81 18.29 3.25
C ALA A 45 15.65 19.11 2.25
N LYS A 46 16.00 18.54 1.09
CA LYS A 46 16.72 19.26 0.03
C LYS A 46 15.92 20.46 -0.48
N ALA A 47 14.64 20.24 -0.83
CA ALA A 47 13.75 21.31 -1.27
C ALA A 47 13.61 22.42 -0.22
N SER A 48 13.49 22.04 1.07
CA SER A 48 13.40 23.00 2.17
C SER A 48 14.68 23.83 2.34
N LEU A 49 15.87 23.24 2.15
CA LEU A 49 17.14 23.95 2.22
C LEU A 49 17.31 24.94 1.06
N GLU A 50 17.02 24.51 -0.17
CA GLU A 50 17.08 25.37 -1.36
C GLU A 50 16.12 26.55 -1.25
N GLU A 51 14.89 26.28 -0.83
CA GLU A 51 13.87 27.31 -0.66
C GLU A 51 14.17 28.23 0.53
N SER A 52 14.71 27.72 1.63
CA SER A 52 15.11 28.57 2.76
C SER A 52 16.17 29.58 2.35
N SER A 53 17.13 29.16 1.52
CA SER A 53 18.13 30.07 0.95
C SER A 53 17.49 31.14 0.06
N ALA A 54 16.59 30.74 -0.84
CA ALA A 54 15.88 31.66 -1.73
C ALA A 54 15.00 32.65 -0.94
N THR A 55 14.21 32.16 0.01
CA THR A 55 13.33 32.94 0.89
C THR A 55 14.14 33.92 1.73
N THR A 56 15.27 33.48 2.31
CA THR A 56 16.16 34.37 3.07
C THR A 56 16.71 35.49 2.21
N LYS A 57 17.18 35.19 0.99
CA LYS A 57 17.64 36.22 0.04
C LYS A 57 16.53 37.21 -0.30
N GLN A 58 15.31 36.71 -0.52
CA GLN A 58 14.16 37.52 -0.85
C GLN A 58 13.77 38.45 0.30
N LEU A 59 13.72 37.94 1.54
CA LEU A 59 13.44 38.72 2.74
C LEU A 59 14.53 39.76 3.03
N LEU A 60 15.80 39.40 2.87
CA LEU A 60 16.93 40.34 3.05
C LEU A 60 16.98 41.43 1.98
N SER A 61 16.32 41.23 0.84
CA SER A 61 16.21 42.21 -0.24
C SER A 61 15.04 43.19 -0.07
N ALA A 62 14.25 43.05 0.99
CA ALA A 62 13.15 43.95 1.30
C ALA A 62 13.67 45.39 1.56
N LYS A 63 13.02 46.38 0.97
CA LYS A 63 13.42 47.79 1.05
C LYS A 63 12.96 48.46 2.34
N ASP A 64 11.88 47.94 2.92
CA ASP A 64 11.28 48.47 4.14
C ASP A 64 10.55 47.36 4.93
N PRO A 65 10.14 47.63 6.20
CA PRO A 65 9.43 46.66 7.01
C PRO A 65 8.10 46.19 6.40
N GLN A 66 7.42 47.02 5.61
CA GLN A 66 6.14 46.66 5.00
C GLN A 66 6.35 45.61 3.89
N GLU A 67 7.36 45.80 3.04
CA GLU A 67 7.78 44.82 2.04
C GLU A 67 8.23 43.51 2.70
N PHE A 68 8.97 43.58 3.82
CA PHE A 68 9.35 42.39 4.60
C PHE A 68 8.14 41.58 5.06
N PHE A 69 7.15 42.20 5.70
CA PHE A 69 5.94 41.50 6.16
C PHE A 69 5.11 40.96 4.99
N SER A 70 5.04 41.68 3.87
CA SER A 70 4.36 41.21 2.67
C SER A 70 5.05 39.96 2.08
N LEU A 71 6.38 39.96 2.01
CA LEU A 71 7.15 38.81 1.53
C LEU A 71 7.05 37.62 2.48
N ALA A 72 7.08 37.86 3.80
CA ALA A 72 6.89 36.81 4.80
C ALA A 72 5.48 36.18 4.69
N ALA A 73 4.43 37.01 4.55
CA ALA A 73 3.07 36.53 4.39
C ALA A 73 2.87 35.73 3.09
N ALA A 74 3.57 36.10 2.00
CA ALA A 74 3.51 35.39 0.73
C ALA A 74 4.01 33.94 0.82
N GLN A 75 4.78 33.57 1.85
CA GLN A 75 5.27 32.20 2.05
C GLN A 75 4.24 31.26 2.68
N ALA A 76 3.13 31.78 3.21
CA ALA A 76 2.10 30.96 3.85
C ALA A 76 1.45 29.96 2.88
N GLN A 77 1.09 30.41 1.68
CA GLN A 77 0.46 29.55 0.67
C GLN A 77 1.43 28.46 0.13
N PRO A 78 2.65 28.78 -0.32
CA PRO A 78 3.62 27.77 -0.72
C PRO A 78 3.96 26.76 0.38
N SER A 79 3.99 27.18 1.65
CA SER A 79 4.24 26.27 2.78
C SER A 79 3.07 25.31 3.01
N ALA A 80 1.84 25.82 2.87
CA ALA A 80 0.62 25.03 2.94
C ALA A 80 0.56 23.98 1.82
N GLU A 81 0.83 24.36 0.58
CA GLU A 81 0.85 23.47 -0.58
C GLU A 81 1.89 22.34 -0.43
N LYS A 82 3.07 22.64 0.13
CA LYS A 82 4.10 21.62 0.39
C LYS A 82 3.70 20.61 1.45
N THR A 83 3.07 21.07 2.54
CA THR A 83 2.55 20.17 3.58
C THR A 83 1.51 19.22 3.00
N ILE A 84 0.59 19.74 2.17
CA ILE A 84 -0.39 18.92 1.45
C ILE A 84 0.32 17.91 0.53
N ALA A 85 1.29 18.34 -0.26
CA ALA A 85 2.01 17.48 -1.20
C ALA A 85 2.74 16.35 -0.45
N TYR A 86 3.44 16.66 0.64
CA TYR A 86 4.10 15.67 1.47
C TYR A 86 3.11 14.62 2.02
N GLY A 87 1.96 15.07 2.55
CA GLY A 87 0.89 14.18 3.00
C GLY A 87 0.35 13.26 1.90
N ARG A 88 0.16 13.79 0.67
CA ARG A 88 -0.25 13.01 -0.50
C ARG A 88 0.80 11.99 -0.91
N HIS A 89 2.08 12.35 -0.90
CA HIS A 89 3.16 11.42 -1.20
C HIS A 89 3.23 10.29 -0.16
N LEU A 90 3.12 10.60 1.13
CA LEU A 90 3.04 9.58 2.18
C LEU A 90 1.86 8.62 1.98
N ALA A 91 0.67 9.15 1.72
CA ALA A 91 -0.52 8.34 1.43
C ALA A 91 -0.30 7.43 0.21
N THR A 92 0.35 7.94 -0.84
CA THR A 92 0.69 7.16 -2.04
C THR A 92 1.66 6.03 -1.71
N ILE A 93 2.68 6.29 -0.88
CA ILE A 93 3.64 5.25 -0.44
C ILE A 93 2.90 4.16 0.36
N ALA A 94 2.06 4.54 1.31
CA ALA A 94 1.31 3.60 2.14
C ALA A 94 0.35 2.73 1.32
N THR A 95 -0.45 3.36 0.45
CA THR A 95 -1.43 2.66 -0.40
C THR A 95 -0.77 1.76 -1.43
N SER A 96 0.29 2.23 -2.11
CA SER A 96 1.04 1.41 -3.07
C SER A 96 1.74 0.22 -2.39
N THR A 97 2.33 0.42 -1.21
CA THR A 97 2.93 -0.68 -0.43
C THR A 97 1.86 -1.70 -0.04
N GLY A 98 0.70 -1.25 0.46
CA GLY A 98 -0.41 -2.13 0.80
C GLY A 98 -0.97 -2.91 -0.41
N ALA A 99 -0.99 -2.28 -1.60
CA ALA A 99 -1.40 -2.92 -2.84
C ALA A 99 -0.41 -4.03 -3.28
N GLU A 100 0.89 -3.79 -3.18
CA GLU A 100 1.92 -4.80 -3.46
C GLU A 100 1.84 -5.99 -2.49
N PHE A 101 1.58 -5.73 -1.21
CA PHE A 101 1.34 -6.78 -0.22
C PHE A 101 0.11 -7.62 -0.55
N SER A 102 -1.00 -6.95 -0.89
CA SER A 102 -2.23 -7.62 -1.30
C SER A 102 -1.94 -8.52 -2.50
N LYS A 103 -1.34 -7.98 -3.56
CA LYS A 103 -0.98 -8.71 -4.80
C LYS A 103 -0.11 -9.94 -4.55
N ALA A 104 0.87 -9.85 -3.65
CA ALA A 104 1.70 -11.00 -3.27
C ALA A 104 0.86 -12.12 -2.63
N ALA A 105 -0.07 -11.76 -1.74
CA ALA A 105 -1.00 -12.70 -1.15
C ALA A 105 -1.98 -13.28 -2.20
N GLU A 106 -2.51 -12.44 -3.09
CA GLU A 106 -3.39 -12.85 -4.21
C GLU A 106 -2.72 -13.92 -5.07
N THR A 107 -1.48 -13.68 -5.46
CA THR A 107 -0.69 -14.59 -6.31
C THR A 107 -0.52 -15.95 -5.61
N GLN A 108 -0.16 -15.95 -4.33
CA GLN A 108 0.04 -17.19 -3.60
C GLN A 108 -1.27 -17.97 -3.42
N ILE A 109 -2.37 -17.30 -3.08
CA ILE A 109 -3.67 -17.93 -2.89
C ILE A 109 -4.13 -18.56 -4.21
N ALA A 110 -3.96 -17.86 -5.33
CA ALA A 110 -4.29 -18.38 -6.66
C ALA A 110 -3.47 -19.64 -7.01
N GLU A 111 -2.16 -19.63 -6.75
CA GLU A 111 -1.30 -20.80 -6.96
C GLU A 111 -1.68 -21.99 -6.08
N THR A 112 -1.93 -21.75 -4.80
CA THR A 112 -2.34 -22.78 -3.85
C THR A 112 -3.68 -23.38 -4.25
N ASN A 113 -4.68 -22.55 -4.58
CA ASN A 113 -5.97 -23.01 -5.07
C ASN A 113 -5.84 -23.89 -6.31
N ARG A 114 -5.00 -23.48 -7.28
CA ARG A 114 -4.76 -24.27 -8.49
C ARG A 114 -4.17 -25.64 -8.18
N LYS A 115 -3.14 -25.70 -7.32
CA LYS A 115 -2.52 -26.97 -6.89
C LYS A 115 -3.53 -27.87 -6.18
N VAL A 116 -4.32 -27.29 -5.29
CA VAL A 116 -5.35 -28.00 -4.51
C VAL A 116 -6.45 -28.55 -5.42
N ILE A 117 -6.95 -27.76 -6.38
CA ILE A 117 -7.96 -28.22 -7.35
C ILE A 117 -7.40 -29.38 -8.20
N SER A 118 -6.18 -29.26 -8.71
CA SER A 118 -5.54 -30.32 -9.47
C SER A 118 -5.39 -31.62 -8.68
N LEU A 119 -4.99 -31.54 -7.40
CA LEU A 119 -4.92 -32.71 -6.51
C LEU A 119 -6.30 -33.34 -6.28
N VAL A 120 -7.34 -32.52 -6.08
CA VAL A 120 -8.71 -33.02 -5.89
C VAL A 120 -9.23 -33.71 -7.13
N GLU A 121 -8.97 -33.17 -8.32
CA GLU A 121 -9.36 -33.79 -9.59
C GLU A 121 -8.65 -35.12 -9.82
N GLU A 122 -7.35 -35.19 -9.52
CA GLU A 122 -6.53 -36.40 -9.63
C GLU A 122 -6.97 -37.48 -8.65
N VAL A 123 -7.25 -37.11 -7.40
CA VAL A 123 -7.79 -38.04 -6.39
C VAL A 123 -9.19 -38.49 -6.78
N SER A 124 -10.07 -37.57 -7.21
CA SER A 124 -11.46 -37.90 -7.59
C SER A 124 -11.53 -38.88 -8.77
N LYS A 125 -10.63 -38.75 -9.76
CA LYS A 125 -10.56 -39.69 -10.89
C LYS A 125 -10.16 -41.10 -10.49
N ASN A 126 -9.43 -41.23 -9.38
CA ASN A 126 -8.91 -42.49 -8.87
C ASN A 126 -9.59 -42.94 -7.56
N ALA A 127 -10.68 -42.27 -7.15
CA ALA A 127 -11.27 -42.48 -5.84
C ALA A 127 -12.17 -43.73 -5.83
N PRO A 128 -12.14 -44.56 -4.76
CA PRO A 128 -13.06 -45.66 -4.58
C PRO A 128 -14.52 -45.18 -4.52
N ALA A 129 -15.47 -46.01 -4.95
CA ALA A 129 -16.90 -45.74 -4.76
C ALA A 129 -17.22 -45.48 -3.27
N GLY A 130 -17.99 -44.41 -2.99
CA GLY A 130 -18.34 -44.00 -1.61
C GLY A 130 -17.56 -42.78 -1.06
N SER A 131 -16.67 -42.19 -1.86
CA SER A 131 -15.84 -41.03 -1.49
C SER A 131 -16.45 -39.66 -1.87
N GLU A 132 -17.66 -39.66 -2.45
CA GLU A 132 -18.33 -38.49 -3.03
C GLU A 132 -18.59 -37.39 -1.99
N ASN A 133 -18.94 -37.77 -0.76
CA ASN A 133 -19.15 -36.83 0.34
C ASN A 133 -17.86 -36.12 0.76
N ALA A 134 -16.71 -36.81 0.77
CA ALA A 134 -15.44 -36.20 1.12
C ALA A 134 -14.99 -35.20 0.04
N VAL A 135 -15.16 -35.55 -1.24
CA VAL A 135 -14.90 -34.65 -2.37
C VAL A 135 -15.81 -33.41 -2.32
N ALA A 136 -17.08 -33.57 -1.99
CA ALA A 136 -18.03 -32.46 -1.87
C ALA A 136 -17.65 -31.50 -0.73
N LEU A 137 -17.29 -32.02 0.44
CA LEU A 137 -16.80 -31.20 1.57
C LEU A 137 -15.54 -30.43 1.19
N PHE A 138 -14.62 -31.07 0.48
CA PHE A 138 -13.37 -30.44 0.06
C PHE A 138 -13.61 -29.33 -0.97
N LYS A 139 -14.49 -29.54 -1.95
CA LYS A 139 -14.94 -28.49 -2.89
C LYS A 139 -15.60 -27.32 -2.16
N SER A 140 -16.44 -27.60 -1.16
CA SER A 140 -17.06 -26.56 -0.34
C SER A 140 -16.03 -25.74 0.45
N ALA A 141 -14.99 -26.38 0.99
CA ALA A 141 -13.92 -25.68 1.70
C ALA A 141 -13.14 -24.72 0.78
N ILE A 142 -12.85 -25.14 -0.46
CA ILE A 142 -12.24 -24.28 -1.49
C ILE A 142 -13.16 -23.10 -1.82
N GLY A 143 -14.46 -23.35 -1.99
CA GLY A 143 -15.46 -22.30 -2.23
C GLY A 143 -15.49 -21.24 -1.12
N ASN A 144 -15.50 -21.69 0.15
CA ASN A 144 -15.46 -20.80 1.31
C ASN A 144 -14.15 -20.01 1.40
N ALA A 145 -13.01 -20.63 1.10
CA ALA A 145 -11.71 -19.95 1.07
C ALA A 145 -11.68 -18.84 0.00
N ASN A 146 -12.23 -19.10 -1.19
CA ASN A 146 -12.35 -18.10 -2.26
C ASN A 146 -13.26 -16.93 -1.87
N ALA A 147 -14.39 -17.20 -1.20
CA ALA A 147 -15.27 -16.15 -0.71
C ALA A 147 -14.60 -15.29 0.38
N GLY A 148 -13.86 -15.91 1.30
CA GLY A 148 -13.07 -15.18 2.32
C GLY A 148 -12.00 -14.29 1.70
N TYR A 149 -11.36 -14.74 0.63
CA TYR A 149 -10.40 -13.96 -0.14
C TYR A 149 -11.05 -12.76 -0.84
N GLU A 150 -12.19 -12.95 -1.52
CA GLU A 150 -12.92 -11.85 -2.16
C GLU A 150 -13.32 -10.78 -1.14
N GLN A 151 -13.77 -11.20 0.05
CA GLN A 151 -14.07 -10.30 1.16
C GLN A 151 -12.83 -9.54 1.66
N PHE A 152 -11.67 -10.20 1.75
CA PHE A 152 -10.42 -9.55 2.10
C PHE A 152 -10.03 -8.48 1.08
N THR A 153 -9.99 -8.81 -0.22
CA THR A 153 -9.66 -7.87 -1.29
C THR A 153 -10.63 -6.69 -1.30
N LYS A 154 -11.93 -6.93 -1.10
CA LYS A 154 -12.93 -5.86 -0.98
C LYS A 154 -12.65 -4.94 0.21
N THR A 155 -12.34 -5.51 1.36
CA THR A 155 -12.04 -4.73 2.58
C THR A 155 -10.77 -3.89 2.40
N ALA A 156 -9.73 -4.47 1.77
CA ALA A 156 -8.51 -3.74 1.45
C ALA A 156 -8.78 -2.55 0.52
N LYS A 157 -9.58 -2.74 -0.54
CA LYS A 157 -9.99 -1.65 -1.45
C LYS A 157 -10.77 -0.56 -0.71
N GLN A 158 -11.72 -0.93 0.13
CA GLN A 158 -12.48 0.04 0.93
C GLN A 158 -11.59 0.84 1.89
N ALA A 159 -10.55 0.22 2.46
CA ALA A 159 -9.58 0.91 3.29
C ALA A 159 -8.77 1.95 2.49
N VAL A 160 -8.36 1.62 1.26
CA VAL A 160 -7.70 2.55 0.34
C VAL A 160 -8.62 3.70 -0.04
N GLU A 161 -9.84 3.41 -0.49
CA GLU A 161 -10.85 4.43 -0.85
C GLU A 161 -11.15 5.36 0.34
N SER A 162 -11.28 4.81 1.55
CA SER A 162 -11.49 5.60 2.76
C SER A 162 -10.30 6.53 3.04
N LEU A 163 -9.07 6.05 2.86
CA LEU A 163 -7.88 6.87 3.04
C LEU A 163 -7.82 8.00 2.00
N GLU A 164 -8.11 7.71 0.74
CA GLU A 164 -8.18 8.70 -0.35
C GLU A 164 -9.24 9.77 -0.10
N ASN A 165 -10.43 9.35 0.37
CA ASN A 165 -11.52 10.25 0.70
C ASN A 165 -11.19 11.15 1.90
N ASN A 166 -10.66 10.57 2.99
CA ASN A 166 -10.26 11.33 4.18
C ASN A 166 -9.13 12.32 3.87
N LEU A 167 -8.14 11.90 3.07
CA LEU A 167 -7.07 12.77 2.62
C LEU A 167 -7.60 13.92 1.76
N SER A 168 -8.47 13.62 0.79
CA SER A 168 -9.07 14.64 -0.06
C SER A 168 -9.88 15.65 0.74
N ALA A 169 -10.66 15.18 1.72
CA ALA A 169 -11.40 16.04 2.64
C ALA A 169 -10.46 16.92 3.49
N ALA A 170 -9.40 16.34 4.06
CA ALA A 170 -8.41 17.08 4.84
C ALA A 170 -7.70 18.15 4.01
N VAL A 171 -7.31 17.82 2.78
CA VAL A 171 -6.70 18.77 1.85
C VAL A 171 -7.67 19.89 1.51
N ASN A 172 -8.93 19.59 1.19
CA ASN A 172 -9.93 20.61 0.88
C ASN A 172 -10.18 21.56 2.05
N GLN A 173 -10.29 21.03 3.28
CA GLN A 173 -10.44 21.86 4.48
C GLN A 173 -9.22 22.75 4.72
N PHE A 174 -8.02 22.19 4.57
CA PHE A 174 -6.77 22.92 4.78
C PHE A 174 -6.54 24.00 3.71
N SER A 175 -6.78 23.69 2.43
CA SER A 175 -6.73 24.66 1.34
C SER A 175 -7.74 25.80 1.54
N ALA A 176 -8.96 25.49 1.99
CA ALA A 176 -9.96 26.51 2.30
C ALA A 176 -9.55 27.41 3.47
N ALA A 177 -8.90 26.85 4.51
CA ALA A 177 -8.37 27.62 5.63
C ALA A 177 -7.19 28.50 5.20
N ALA A 178 -6.26 27.98 4.40
CA ALA A 178 -5.13 28.72 3.86
C ALA A 178 -5.58 29.89 2.95
N ALA A 179 -6.60 29.66 2.12
CA ALA A 179 -7.17 30.71 1.27
C ALA A 179 -7.84 31.85 2.06
N LYS A 180 -8.43 31.55 3.23
CA LYS A 180 -9.01 32.57 4.13
C LYS A 180 -7.97 33.35 4.93
N ALA A 181 -6.77 32.81 5.10
CA ALA A 181 -5.67 33.43 5.85
C ALA A 181 -4.79 34.37 5.00
N ALA A 182 -4.89 34.29 3.67
CA ALA A 182 -4.24 35.26 2.77
C ALA A 182 -4.96 36.62 2.88
N PRO A 183 -4.24 37.76 3.01
CA PRO A 183 -4.87 39.05 3.21
C PRO A 183 -5.74 39.40 1.99
N VAL A 184 -7.00 39.76 2.28
CA VAL A 184 -7.90 40.41 1.33
C VAL A 184 -7.19 41.67 0.84
N LYS A 185 -6.83 41.71 -0.45
CA LYS A 185 -6.41 42.95 -1.11
C LYS A 185 -7.51 43.99 -0.89
N LYS A 186 -7.25 44.97 -0.04
CA LYS A 186 -7.95 46.25 0.00
C LYS A 186 -6.95 47.34 -0.33
#